data_AF-A0A1B7N4T6-F1
#
_entry.id   AF-A0A1B7N4T6-F1
#
_cell.length_a   1.000
_cell.length_b   1.000
_cell.length_c   1.000
_cell.angle_alpha   90.00
_cell.angle_beta   90.00
_cell.angle_gamma   90.00
#
_symmetry.space_group_name_H-M   'P 1'
#
loop_
_entity.id
_entity.type
_entity.pdbx_description
1 polymer ?
#
loop_
_entity_poly.entity_id
_entity_poly.type
_entity_poly.pdbx_seq_one_letter_code
_entity_poly.pdbx_strand_id
1 'polypeptide(L)'
;MGADALKGNGITTKLLYLMRDKTLNSPRDPLHKVRKSRLLMFVAVQLIGFGATFAITQTIAAIGFPVIILLLVPLRTYGIQRLPFTQEELSILDGPTASPFTMESVGGSPKTS
;
A
#
# COMPACT_ATOMS: atom_id res chain seq x y z
N MET A 1 17.86 13.24 1.50
CA MET A 1 17.75 12.23 0.42
C MET A 1 16.97 10.99 0.87
N GLY A 2 17.50 10.10 1.73
CA GLY A 2 16.77 8.88 2.15
C GLY A 2 15.59 9.12 3.11
N ALA A 3 15.76 9.98 4.11
CA ALA A 3 14.69 10.33 5.05
C ALA A 3 13.52 11.07 4.36
N ASP A 4 13.81 11.86 3.32
CA ASP A 4 12.78 12.56 2.54
C ASP A 4 11.94 11.59 1.71
N ALA A 5 12.56 10.51 1.19
CA ALA A 5 11.85 9.43 0.52
C ALA A 5 10.89 8.68 1.47
N LEU A 6 11.24 8.57 2.76
CA LEU A 6 10.36 7.97 3.76
C LEU A 6 9.19 8.87 4.13
N LYS A 7 9.37 10.20 4.19
CA LYS A 7 8.30 11.16 4.47
C LYS A 7 7.19 11.17 3.41
N GLY A 8 7.56 10.95 2.14
CA GLY A 8 6.60 10.85 1.03
C GLY A 8 5.98 9.46 0.85
N ASN A 9 6.39 8.45 1.63
CA ASN A 9 5.96 7.08 1.44
C ASN A 9 4.64 6.79 2.16
N GLY A 10 3.65 6.30 1.42
CA GLY A 10 2.33 5.98 1.96
C GLY A 10 2.31 4.90 3.06
N ILE A 11 3.27 3.98 3.10
CA ILE A 11 3.42 2.98 4.18
C ILE A 11 3.85 3.69 5.47
N THR A 12 4.86 4.57 5.37
CA THR A 12 5.37 5.35 6.51
C THR A 12 4.28 6.23 7.10
N THR A 13 3.48 6.90 6.25
CA THR A 13 2.35 7.72 6.71
C THR A 13 1.33 6.88 7.50
N LYS A 14 1.02 5.65 7.03
CA LYS A 14 0.10 4.73 7.73
C LYS A 14 0.68 4.21 9.04
N LEU A 15 1.97 3.89 9.08
CA LEU A 15 2.68 3.51 10.30
C LEU A 15 2.68 4.66 11.32
N LEU A 16 3.00 5.87 10.87
CA LEU A 16 2.93 7.07 11.70
C LEU A 16 1.51 7.30 12.22
N TYR A 17 0.48 7.14 11.38
CA TYR A 17 -0.92 7.24 11.82
C TYR A 17 -1.27 6.20 12.90
N LEU A 18 -0.77 4.96 12.80
CA LEU A 18 -0.98 3.92 13.81
C LEU A 18 -0.27 4.23 15.13
N MET A 19 0.92 4.85 15.08
CA MET A 19 1.73 5.18 16.25
C MET A 19 1.36 6.52 16.89
N ARG A 20 0.77 7.46 16.14
CA ARG A 20 0.44 8.81 16.60
C ARG A 20 -0.86 8.84 17.39
N ASP A 21 -0.89 9.66 18.43
CA ASP A 21 -2.09 9.86 19.24
C ASP A 21 -3.22 10.51 18.42
N LYS A 22 -4.47 10.14 18.69
CA LYS A 22 -5.67 10.56 17.94
C LYS A 22 -5.83 12.09 17.92
N THR A 23 -5.33 12.77 18.94
CA THR A 23 -5.39 14.22 19.14
C THR A 23 -4.46 15.01 18.20
N LEU A 24 -3.44 14.36 17.63
CA LEU A 24 -2.46 14.98 16.74
C LEU A 24 -2.73 14.67 15.25
N ASN A 25 -3.73 13.85 14.96
CA ASN A 25 -4.12 13.51 13.60
C ASN A 25 -5.09 14.58 13.07
N SER A 26 -4.92 14.95 11.80
CA SER A 26 -5.83 15.90 11.17
C SER A 26 -7.28 15.35 11.23
N PRO A 27 -8.27 16.16 11.61
CA PRO A 27 -9.67 15.72 11.65
C PRO A 27 -10.21 15.25 10.29
N ARG A 28 -9.55 15.64 9.19
CA ARG A 28 -9.92 15.30 7.82
C ARG A 28 -9.13 14.11 7.24
N ASP A 29 -8.35 13.40 8.05
CA ASP A 29 -7.57 12.26 7.56
C ASP A 29 -8.50 11.12 7.08
N PRO A 30 -8.44 10.69 5.81
CA PRO A 30 -9.29 9.62 5.30
C PRO A 30 -9.06 8.28 6.03
N LEU A 31 -7.91 8.09 6.69
CA LEU A 31 -7.61 6.89 7.48
C LEU A 31 -8.55 6.71 8.68
N HIS A 32 -9.21 7.77 9.16
CA HIS A 32 -10.23 7.65 10.22
C HIS A 32 -11.45 6.84 9.79
N LYS A 33 -11.71 6.71 8.48
CA LYS A 33 -12.81 5.90 7.94
C LYS A 33 -12.47 4.40 7.89
N VAL A 34 -11.21 4.02 8.14
CA VAL A 34 -10.73 2.64 8.08
C VAL A 34 -10.57 2.08 9.49
N ARG A 35 -10.98 0.83 9.71
CA ARG A 35 -10.73 0.17 11.01
C ARG A 35 -9.22 0.01 11.24
N LYS A 36 -8.73 0.36 12.43
CA LYS A 36 -7.31 0.22 12.80
C LYS A 36 -6.73 -1.19 12.56
N SER A 37 -7.51 -2.23 12.86
CA SER A 37 -7.10 -3.63 12.59
C SER A 37 -6.87 -3.91 11.11
N ARG A 38 -7.69 -3.31 10.22
CA ARG A 38 -7.57 -3.47 8.77
C ARG A 38 -6.39 -2.68 8.24
N LEU A 39 -6.19 -1.46 8.73
CA LEU A 39 -5.00 -0.67 8.44
C LEU A 39 -3.72 -1.42 8.83
N LEU A 40 -3.66 -1.99 10.04
CA LEU A 40 -2.52 -2.78 10.50
C LEU A 40 -2.29 -4.01 9.63
N MET A 41 -3.36 -4.74 9.28
CA MET A 41 -3.26 -5.91 8.40
C MET A 41 -2.72 -5.54 7.02
N PHE A 42 -3.19 -4.43 6.44
CA PHE A 42 -2.72 -3.94 5.16
C PHE A 42 -1.24 -3.57 5.19
N VAL A 43 -0.82 -2.81 6.20
CA VAL A 43 0.59 -2.44 6.40
C VAL A 43 1.46 -3.67 6.64
N ALA A 44 0.98 -4.66 7.41
CA ALA A 44 1.72 -5.90 7.64
C ALA A 44 1.99 -6.67 6.34
N VAL A 45 1.00 -6.79 5.44
CA VAL A 45 1.20 -7.42 4.13
C VAL A 45 2.25 -6.65 3.31
N GLN A 46 2.20 -5.32 3.31
CA GLN A 46 3.20 -4.49 2.63
C GLN A 46 4.61 -4.69 3.20
N LEU A 47 4.74 -4.74 4.53
CA LEU A 47 6.02 -4.97 5.21
C LEU A 47 6.56 -6.39 4.98
N ILE A 48 5.69 -7.40 4.87
CA ILE A 48 6.11 -8.76 4.51
C ILE A 48 6.64 -8.80 3.07
N GLY A 49 5.94 -8.17 2.12
CA GLY A 49 6.40 -8.08 0.72
C GLY A 49 7.73 -7.31 0.60
N PHE A 50 7.85 -6.19 1.31
CA PHE A 50 9.10 -5.44 1.42
C PHE A 50 10.20 -6.26 2.11
N GLY A 51 9.88 -6.95 3.20
CA GLY A 51 10.84 -7.76 3.96
C GLY A 51 11.35 -8.94 3.14
N ALA A 52 10.50 -9.61 2.38
CA ALA A 52 10.89 -10.70 1.48
C ALA A 52 11.82 -10.20 0.36
N THR A 53 11.48 -9.07 -0.25
CA THR A 53 12.31 -8.46 -1.31
C THR A 53 13.64 -7.94 -0.75
N PHE A 54 13.63 -7.31 0.42
CA PHE A 54 14.84 -6.89 1.11
C PHE A 54 15.72 -8.10 1.48
N ALA A 55 15.16 -9.12 2.12
CA ALA A 55 15.92 -10.30 2.56
C ALA A 55 16.57 -11.06 1.39
N ILE A 56 15.87 -11.28 0.27
CA ILE A 56 16.46 -12.01 -0.86
C ILE A 56 17.64 -11.27 -1.48
N THR A 57 17.59 -9.93 -1.52
CA THR A 57 18.68 -9.09 -2.07
C THR A 57 19.95 -9.17 -1.25
N GLN A 58 19.87 -9.59 0.03
CA GLN A 58 21.03 -9.78 0.89
C GLN A 58 21.70 -11.15 0.69
N THR A 59 21.31 -11.91 -0.33
CA THR A 59 21.81 -13.28 -0.60
C THR A 59 22.22 -13.47 -2.05
N ILE A 60 22.90 -14.59 -2.36
CA ILE A 60 23.19 -15.00 -3.76
C ILE A 60 21.90 -15.20 -4.57
N ALA A 61 20.79 -15.53 -3.91
CA ALA A 61 19.48 -15.69 -4.54
C ALA A 61 18.85 -14.36 -5.01
N ALA A 62 19.54 -13.22 -4.90
CA ALA A 62 19.06 -11.91 -5.35
C ALA A 62 18.56 -11.90 -6.81
N ILE A 63 19.06 -12.80 -7.67
CA ILE A 63 18.54 -13.01 -9.04
C ILE A 63 17.03 -13.33 -9.07
N GLY A 64 16.47 -13.85 -7.98
CA GLY A 64 15.04 -14.12 -7.80
C GLY A 64 14.19 -12.90 -7.41
N PHE A 65 14.78 -11.73 -7.15
CA PHE A 65 14.04 -10.52 -6.79
C PHE A 65 12.90 -10.18 -7.77
N PRO A 66 13.08 -10.19 -9.11
CA PRO A 66 12.00 -9.89 -10.05
C PRO A 66 10.83 -10.87 -9.94
N VAL A 67 11.12 -12.13 -9.61
CA VAL A 67 10.10 -13.17 -9.42
C VAL A 67 9.24 -12.84 -8.19
N ILE A 68 9.85 -12.42 -7.08
CA ILE A 68 9.10 -11.99 -5.89
C ILE A 68 8.22 -10.79 -6.22
N ILE A 69 8.75 -9.78 -6.92
CA ILE A 69 7.97 -8.61 -7.34
C ILE A 69 6.77 -9.02 -8.22
N LEU A 70 6.97 -9.92 -9.17
CA LEU A 70 5.88 -10.43 -10.01
C LEU A 70 4.84 -11.19 -9.18
N LEU A 71 5.24 -11.95 -8.15
CA LEU A 71 4.32 -12.65 -7.25
C LEU A 71 3.50 -11.72 -6.34
N LEU A 72 3.97 -10.49 -6.09
CA LEU A 72 3.19 -9.49 -5.34
C LEU A 72 1.96 -9.01 -6.13
N VAL A 73 1.97 -9.09 -7.47
CA VAL A 73 0.82 -8.72 -8.30
C VAL A 73 -0.38 -9.65 -8.06
N PRO A 74 -0.30 -10.99 -8.23
CA PRO A 74 -1.41 -11.89 -7.92
C PRO A 74 -1.77 -11.89 -6.42
N LEU A 75 -0.80 -11.68 -5.53
CA LEU A 75 -1.07 -11.51 -4.10
C LEU A 75 -2.00 -10.31 -3.86
N ARG A 76 -1.78 -9.19 -4.55
CA ARG A 76 -2.65 -8.01 -4.45
C ARG A 76 -4.00 -8.23 -5.14
N THR A 77 -4.01 -8.76 -6.37
CA THR A 77 -5.26 -8.90 -7.14
C THR A 77 -6.20 -9.97 -6.58
N TYR A 78 -5.68 -11.05 -6.00
CA TYR A 78 -6.50 -12.15 -5.49
C TYR A 78 -6.40 -12.31 -3.98
N GLY A 79 -5.19 -12.25 -3.41
CA GLY A 79 -4.98 -12.45 -1.98
C GLY A 79 -5.63 -11.35 -1.13
N ILE A 80 -5.37 -10.07 -1.44
CA ILE A 80 -5.92 -8.95 -0.67
C ILE A 80 -7.45 -8.87 -0.82
N GLN A 81 -8.01 -9.20 -1.98
CA GLN A 81 -9.47 -9.22 -2.18
C GLN A 81 -10.19 -10.29 -1.35
N ARG A 82 -9.49 -11.35 -0.92
CA ARG A 82 -10.03 -12.40 -0.05
C ARG A 82 -9.99 -12.04 1.43
N LEU A 83 -9.21 -11.03 1.80
CA LEU A 83 -9.14 -10.54 3.17
C LEU A 83 -10.39 -9.69 3.48
N PRO A 84 -10.77 -9.53 4.77
CA PRO A 84 -12.02 -8.90 5.17
C PRO A 84 -11.97 -7.36 5.07
N PHE A 85 -11.58 -6.82 3.91
CA PHE A 85 -11.59 -5.40 3.59
C PHE A 85 -12.88 -5.02 2.84
N THR A 86 -13.38 -3.81 3.08
CA THR A 86 -14.41 -3.23 2.21
C THR A 86 -13.79 -2.52 1.02
N GLN A 87 -14.56 -2.34 -0.06
CA GLN A 87 -14.11 -1.60 -1.24
C GLN A 87 -13.76 -0.15 -0.93
N GLU A 88 -14.48 0.49 0.01
CA GLU A 88 -14.18 1.84 0.48
C GLU A 88 -12.85 1.90 1.26
N GLU A 89 -12.54 0.88 2.06
CA GLU A 89 -11.26 0.85 2.76
C GLU A 89 -10.11 0.60 1.80
N LEU A 90 -10.27 -0.30 0.82
CA LEU A 90 -9.26 -0.53 -0.20
C LEU A 90 -9.02 0.69 -1.09
N SER A 91 -10.07 1.44 -1.44
CA SER A 91 -9.91 2.67 -2.23
C SER A 91 -9.14 3.75 -1.47
N ILE A 92 -9.31 3.83 -0.14
CA ILE A 92 -8.53 4.74 0.73
C ILE A 92 -7.10 4.23 0.93
N LEU A 93 -6.92 2.92 1.13
CA LEU A 93 -5.62 2.33 1.48
C LEU A 93 -4.68 2.18 0.27
N ASP A 94 -5.19 1.80 -0.90
CA ASP A 94 -4.37 1.48 -2.07
C ASP A 94 -4.37 2.63 -3.09
N GLY A 95 -5.44 3.43 -3.16
CA GLY A 95 -5.56 4.55 -4.09
C GLY A 95 -5.42 4.17 -5.57
N PRO A 96 -5.52 5.14 -6.49
CA PRO A 96 -5.26 4.90 -7.91
C PRO A 96 -3.76 4.64 -8.14
N THR A 97 -3.45 3.50 -8.75
CA THR A 97 -2.05 3.08 -9.04
C THR A 97 -1.43 3.83 -10.21
N ALA A 98 -2.25 4.44 -11.06
CA ALA A 98 -1.84 5.16 -12.24
C ALA A 98 -2.50 6.55 -12.29
N SER A 99 -1.80 7.50 -12.91
CA SER A 99 -2.35 8.84 -13.12
C SER A 99 -3.56 8.78 -14.06
N PRO A 100 -4.49 9.77 -14.00
CA PRO A 100 -5.60 9.84 -14.93
C PRO A 100 -5.15 9.81 -16.40
N PHE A 101 -4.06 10.49 -16.73
CA PHE A 101 -3.46 10.51 -18.06
C PHE A 101 -2.98 9.11 -18.53
N THR A 102 -2.32 8.37 -17.63
CA THR A 102 -1.89 7.00 -17.91
C THR A 102 -3.10 6.07 -18.08
N MET A 103 -4.14 6.26 -17.28
CA MET A 103 -5.38 5.50 -17.31
C MET A 103 -6.19 5.75 -18.60
N GLU A 104 -6.20 6.98 -19.09
CA GLU A 104 -6.80 7.35 -20.38
C GLU A 104 -6.12 6.63 -21.56
N SER A 105 -4.79 6.51 -21.51
CA SER A 105 -4.01 5.80 -22.53
C SER A 105 -4.29 4.30 -22.61
N VAL A 106 -4.73 3.68 -21.50
CA VAL A 106 -5.10 2.25 -21.46
C VAL A 106 -6.63 2.02 -21.52
N GLY A 107 -7.40 3.05 -21.87
CA GLY A 107 -8.85 2.97 -22.10
C GLY A 107 -9.70 2.94 -20.83
N GLY A 108 -9.12 3.24 -19.66
CA GLY A 108 -9.80 3.15 -18.37
C GLY A 108 -10.00 4.50 -17.70
N SER A 109 -10.90 5.36 -18.18
CA SER A 109 -11.26 6.56 -17.42
C SER A 109 -12.09 6.20 -16.19
N PRO A 110 -11.70 6.60 -14.96
CA PRO A 110 -12.62 6.58 -13.83
C PRO A 110 -13.74 7.57 -14.15
N LYS A 111 -15.01 7.12 -14.11
CA LYS A 111 -16.15 8.04 -14.13
C LYS A 111 -16.05 8.91 -12.87
N THR A 112 -15.62 10.15 -13.05
CA THR A 112 -15.83 11.22 -12.07
C THR A 112 -17.34 11.42 -11.95
N SER A 113 -17.91 11.06 -10.80
CA SER A 113 -19.25 11.45 -10.39
C SER A 113 -19.13 12.36 -9.18
#